data_AF-A0A1A2KYU3-F1
#
_entry.id   AF-A0A1A2KYU3-F1
#
_cell.length_a   1.000
_cell.length_b   1.000
_cell.length_c   1.000
_cell.angle_alpha   90.00
_cell.angle_beta   90.00
_cell.angle_gamma   90.00
#
_symmetry.space_group_name_H-M   'P 1'
#
loop_
_entity.id
_entity.type
_entity.pdbx_description
1 polymer ?
#
loop_
_entity_poly.entity_id
_entity_poly.type
_entity_poly.pdbx_seq_one_letter_code
_entity_poly.pdbx_strand_id
1 'polypeptide(L)'
;SVNVCTKEEKAAIAEMIGGFRFSTSFGTTLSRLVRHGIGVHHAGMLPKYRRLVEQLAQAGLLKVICGTDTLGVGINVPIRTVVFSALSKYDGTRMRLLNAREFHQIAGRAGRAGYDTAGTVVVQAPDHEVENLKQFAKVADDPKKRRKLVRRKAPEGMVPWGENTMNRLMDAAPEALTSNMRVSTAMILDVVDRPGDPFEAMRRLLTDNHEPRKRQLKHIREAVGIARSLLQAGVIEHLDQPEPDGRRYRLTVDLPDDFALNQPLSTFALAAVDVLDPKSESYALDVVSVIEATLEDPRQILAAQLNKARGEAVAQMKADGIEYDERIELLDEVTYPKPLAELLEHTYEVYRQTNPWAADGHLSPKSVVREMWERAMTFREYISVYGLTRSEGAVLRYLSDAFKALRSGVPAAARTEELADIVEWLGELVRQVDSSLLDEWEQLTSPDQPHDVPVAMPARPRPLTGNERAFTAMVRNALFRRVELFARARWDELGALDAASGWTADRWAEIGEEYFDEHAEVGTGADARGPALLIFDRQPQVWRVRQILDDPAGDHDWGFDVEVDLAASDEEGAAVLRIVDAGRMR
;
A
#
# COMPACT_ATOMS: atom_id res chain seq x y z
N SER A 1 -2.15 -5.04 -30.05
CA SER A 1 -1.46 -3.82 -29.58
C SER A 1 -0.91 -3.10 -30.80
N VAL A 2 -0.91 -1.76 -30.82
CA VAL A 2 -0.16 -1.03 -31.85
C VAL A 2 1.30 -1.43 -31.71
N ASN A 3 1.91 -1.92 -32.79
CA ASN A 3 3.30 -2.35 -32.75
C ASN A 3 4.21 -1.19 -33.16
N VAL A 4 4.93 -0.61 -32.20
CA VAL A 4 5.81 0.54 -32.44
C VAL A 4 7.29 0.15 -32.52
N CYS A 5 7.61 -1.15 -32.43
CA CYS A 5 8.99 -1.68 -32.47
C CYS A 5 9.26 -2.59 -33.66
N THR A 6 10.52 -2.57 -34.12
CA THR A 6 11.05 -3.54 -35.08
C THR A 6 11.26 -4.92 -34.42
N LYS A 7 11.60 -5.94 -35.22
CA LYS A 7 11.85 -7.29 -34.71
C LYS A 7 13.10 -7.33 -33.82
N GLU A 8 14.14 -6.58 -34.19
CA GLU A 8 15.41 -6.48 -33.48
C GLU A 8 15.23 -5.78 -32.12
N GLU A 9 14.46 -4.69 -32.10
CA GLU A 9 14.13 -3.98 -30.85
C GLU A 9 13.35 -4.86 -29.89
N LYS A 10 12.40 -5.66 -30.40
CA LYS A 10 11.67 -6.63 -29.58
C LYS A 10 12.57 -7.72 -29.01
N ALA A 11 13.56 -8.18 -29.78
CA ALA A 11 14.53 -9.15 -29.31
C ALA A 11 15.37 -8.56 -28.17
N ALA A 12 15.87 -7.33 -28.34
CA ALA A 12 16.61 -6.61 -27.29
C ALA A 12 15.76 -6.35 -26.03
N ILE A 13 14.48 -5.99 -26.19
CA ILE A 13 13.54 -5.86 -25.06
C ILE A 13 13.38 -7.22 -24.35
N ALA A 14 13.16 -8.30 -25.10
CA ALA A 14 12.97 -9.62 -24.51
C ALA A 14 14.22 -10.11 -23.76
N GLU A 15 15.41 -9.84 -24.30
CA GLU A 15 16.70 -10.13 -23.67
C GLU A 15 16.87 -9.34 -22.36
N MET A 16 16.58 -8.04 -22.37
CA MET A 16 16.70 -7.19 -21.18
C MET A 16 15.66 -7.51 -20.09
N ILE A 17 14.43 -7.87 -20.50
CA ILE A 17 13.42 -8.38 -19.56
C ILE A 17 13.91 -9.69 -18.91
N GLY A 18 14.56 -10.57 -19.69
CA GLY A 18 15.15 -11.80 -19.19
C GLY A 18 14.18 -12.64 -18.34
N GLY A 19 14.60 -12.95 -17.11
CA GLY A 19 13.82 -13.73 -16.13
C GLY A 19 12.83 -12.92 -15.29
N PHE A 20 12.58 -11.65 -15.62
CA PHE A 20 11.71 -10.79 -14.82
C PHE A 20 10.27 -11.31 -14.74
N ARG A 21 9.75 -11.49 -13.52
CA ARG A 21 8.41 -12.00 -13.25
C ARG A 21 7.37 -10.89 -13.14
N PHE A 22 6.33 -10.99 -13.95
CA PHE A 22 5.16 -10.13 -13.92
C PHE A 22 4.02 -10.79 -13.12
N SER A 23 4.13 -10.76 -11.79
CA SER A 23 3.23 -11.48 -10.87
C SER A 23 1.87 -10.84 -10.60
N THR A 24 1.64 -9.56 -10.96
CA THR A 24 0.36 -8.89 -10.70
C THR A 24 -0.49 -8.71 -11.96
N SER A 25 -1.76 -8.40 -11.76
CA SER A 25 -2.70 -8.07 -12.85
C SER A 25 -2.19 -6.90 -13.71
N PHE A 26 -1.67 -5.85 -13.07
CA PHE A 26 -1.02 -4.75 -13.79
C PHE A 26 0.25 -5.24 -14.48
N GLY A 27 1.05 -6.09 -13.82
CA GLY A 27 2.24 -6.72 -14.38
C GLY A 27 1.97 -7.43 -15.70
N THR A 28 0.92 -8.24 -15.80
CA THR A 28 0.55 -8.93 -17.05
C THR A 28 0.26 -7.93 -18.17
N THR A 29 -0.46 -6.84 -17.85
CA THR A 29 -0.74 -5.78 -18.81
C THR A 29 0.54 -5.04 -19.22
N LEU A 30 1.40 -4.72 -18.26
CA LEU A 30 2.68 -4.03 -18.49
C LEU A 30 3.59 -4.88 -19.36
N SER A 31 3.73 -6.19 -19.08
CA SER A 31 4.53 -7.14 -19.89
C SER A 31 4.15 -7.07 -21.37
N ARG A 32 2.85 -7.08 -21.66
CA ARG A 32 2.35 -6.93 -23.02
C ARG A 32 2.76 -5.58 -23.63
N LEU A 33 2.64 -4.48 -22.89
CA LEU A 33 2.98 -3.15 -23.40
C LEU A 33 4.48 -2.97 -23.64
N VAL A 34 5.33 -3.33 -22.67
CA VAL A 34 6.78 -3.12 -22.77
C VAL A 34 7.40 -3.97 -23.87
N ARG A 35 6.91 -5.19 -24.09
CA ARG A 35 7.30 -6.06 -25.23
C ARG A 35 6.95 -5.47 -26.60
N HIS A 36 6.11 -4.44 -26.64
CA HIS A 36 5.80 -3.67 -27.84
C HIS A 36 6.44 -2.28 -27.84
N GLY A 37 7.37 -1.98 -26.91
CA GLY A 37 8.05 -0.68 -26.81
C GLY A 37 7.22 0.42 -26.16
N ILE A 38 6.17 0.06 -25.42
CA ILE A 38 5.28 1.01 -24.75
C ILE A 38 5.45 0.87 -23.23
N GLY A 39 5.94 1.93 -22.58
CA GLY A 39 6.08 2.01 -21.13
C GLY A 39 4.92 2.74 -20.45
N VAL A 40 4.65 2.35 -19.21
CA VAL A 40 3.79 3.10 -18.28
C VAL A 40 4.62 3.43 -17.05
N HIS A 41 4.56 4.66 -16.54
CA HIS A 41 5.30 5.08 -15.35
C HIS A 41 4.47 5.98 -14.42
N HIS A 42 4.11 5.48 -13.24
CA HIS A 42 3.45 6.29 -12.21
C HIS A 42 3.79 5.81 -10.80
N ALA A 43 3.61 6.69 -9.81
CA ALA A 43 3.91 6.39 -8.41
C ALA A 43 3.11 5.21 -7.83
N GLY A 44 1.93 4.92 -8.37
CA GLY A 44 1.10 3.77 -7.97
C GLY A 44 1.59 2.40 -8.47
N MET A 45 2.61 2.33 -9.32
CA MET A 45 3.20 1.06 -9.76
C MET A 45 4.10 0.46 -8.68
N LEU A 46 4.23 -0.87 -8.66
CA LEU A 46 5.26 -1.54 -7.86
C LEU A 46 6.67 -1.00 -8.21
N PRO A 47 7.57 -0.81 -7.22
CA PRO A 47 8.94 -0.36 -7.45
C PRO A 47 9.67 -1.16 -8.54
N LYS A 48 9.58 -2.50 -8.53
CA LYS A 48 10.19 -3.37 -9.54
C LYS A 48 9.72 -3.08 -10.97
N TYR A 49 8.45 -2.74 -11.17
CA TYR A 49 7.91 -2.41 -12.48
C TYR A 49 8.35 -1.02 -12.94
N ARG A 50 8.44 -0.06 -12.01
CA ARG A 50 9.04 1.24 -12.31
C ARG A 50 10.48 1.04 -12.77
N ARG A 51 11.33 0.40 -11.96
CA ARG A 51 12.74 0.12 -12.30
C ARG A 51 12.92 -0.54 -13.66
N LEU A 52 12.10 -1.55 -13.98
CA LEU A 52 12.15 -2.19 -15.30
C LEU A 52 11.86 -1.19 -16.44
N VAL A 53 10.79 -0.40 -16.31
CA VAL A 53 10.44 0.62 -17.32
C VAL A 53 11.54 1.66 -17.44
N GLU A 54 12.17 2.05 -16.33
CA GLU A 54 13.27 3.01 -16.30
C GLU A 54 14.52 2.48 -17.00
N GLN A 55 14.89 1.23 -16.76
CA GLN A 55 16.00 0.55 -17.45
C GLN A 55 15.76 0.44 -18.95
N LEU A 56 14.57 -0.03 -19.35
CA LEU A 56 14.19 -0.13 -20.76
C LEU A 56 14.15 1.27 -21.44
N ALA A 57 13.72 2.29 -20.71
CA ALA A 57 13.69 3.68 -21.17
C ALA A 57 15.10 4.26 -21.36
N GLN A 58 15.98 4.08 -20.37
CA GLN A 58 17.39 4.51 -20.42
C GLN A 58 18.14 3.83 -21.57
N ALA A 59 17.84 2.56 -21.84
CA ALA A 59 18.39 1.82 -22.97
C ALA A 59 17.83 2.25 -24.34
N GLY A 60 16.86 3.18 -24.39
CA GLY A 60 16.24 3.65 -25.63
C GLY A 60 15.33 2.62 -26.31
N LEU A 61 14.93 1.57 -25.59
CA LEU A 61 14.10 0.47 -26.10
C LEU A 61 12.61 0.80 -26.08
N LEU A 62 12.18 1.77 -25.26
CA LEU A 62 10.79 2.25 -25.23
C LEU A 62 10.60 3.43 -26.18
N LYS A 63 9.67 3.28 -27.14
CA LYS A 63 9.32 4.32 -28.13
C LYS A 63 8.29 5.30 -27.61
N VAL A 64 7.39 4.82 -26.75
CA VAL A 64 6.34 5.61 -26.11
C VAL A 64 6.37 5.32 -24.62
N ILE A 65 6.37 6.36 -23.79
CA ILE A 65 6.24 6.23 -22.35
C ILE A 65 5.10 7.14 -21.90
N CYS A 66 4.07 6.55 -21.32
CA CYS A 66 2.98 7.28 -20.70
C CYS A 66 3.25 7.34 -19.20
N GLY A 67 3.35 8.53 -18.62
CA GLY A 67 3.59 8.62 -17.19
C GLY A 67 3.09 9.89 -16.52
N THR A 68 3.10 9.87 -15.19
CA THR A 68 2.83 11.04 -14.36
C THR A 68 4.04 11.98 -14.33
N ASP A 69 3.84 13.18 -13.78
CA ASP A 69 4.88 14.21 -13.63
C ASP A 69 6.16 13.73 -12.92
N THR A 70 6.05 12.69 -12.08
CA THR A 70 7.19 12.01 -11.44
C THR A 70 8.26 11.52 -12.42
N LEU A 71 7.88 11.14 -13.64
CA LEU A 71 8.84 10.76 -14.69
C LEU A 71 9.77 11.92 -15.06
N GLY A 72 9.26 13.16 -15.00
CA GLY A 72 10.01 14.39 -15.28
C GLY A 72 10.99 14.80 -14.19
N VAL A 73 10.98 14.15 -13.02
CA VAL A 73 11.81 14.54 -11.86
C VAL A 73 13.03 13.63 -11.68
N GLY A 74 12.86 12.31 -11.86
CA GLY A 74 13.80 11.34 -11.27
C GLY A 74 14.79 10.65 -12.20
N ILE A 75 14.70 10.80 -13.52
CA ILE A 75 15.32 9.82 -14.44
C ILE A 75 15.90 10.49 -15.67
N ASN A 76 17.13 10.11 -16.02
CA ASN A 76 17.76 10.51 -17.27
C ASN A 76 17.27 9.61 -18.42
N VAL A 77 16.13 9.95 -19.02
CA VAL A 77 15.57 9.22 -20.16
C VAL A 77 15.80 10.02 -21.45
N PRO A 78 16.30 9.40 -22.53
CA PRO A 78 16.49 10.09 -23.82
C PRO A 78 15.15 10.35 -24.51
N ILE A 79 14.50 11.48 -24.20
CA ILE A 79 13.18 11.86 -24.74
C ILE A 79 13.34 12.89 -25.86
N ARG A 80 12.89 12.56 -27.07
CA ARG A 80 12.86 13.50 -28.21
C ARG A 80 11.65 14.44 -28.15
N THR A 81 10.50 13.89 -27.81
CA THR A 81 9.21 14.59 -27.87
C THR A 81 8.45 14.39 -26.57
N VAL A 82 7.95 15.50 -26.00
CA VAL A 82 7.05 15.49 -24.85
C VAL A 82 5.64 15.86 -25.31
N VAL A 83 4.64 15.11 -24.85
CA VAL A 83 3.23 15.38 -25.12
C VAL A 83 2.50 15.61 -23.80
N PHE A 84 1.92 16.80 -23.63
CA PHE A 84 1.00 17.09 -22.54
C PHE A 84 -0.42 16.71 -22.97
N SER A 85 -0.99 15.68 -22.34
CA SER A 85 -2.41 15.31 -22.53
C SER A 85 -3.36 16.33 -21.87
N ALA A 86 -2.90 16.99 -20.80
CA ALA A 86 -3.63 18.08 -20.16
C ALA A 86 -2.68 19.09 -19.49
N LEU A 87 -3.14 20.35 -19.39
CA LEU A 87 -2.49 21.41 -18.60
C LEU A 87 -3.10 21.56 -17.19
N SER A 88 -3.86 20.56 -16.75
CA SER A 88 -4.48 20.52 -15.43
C SER A 88 -4.26 19.16 -14.78
N LYS A 89 -4.13 19.12 -13.45
CA LYS A 89 -4.00 17.90 -12.65
C LYS A 89 -4.72 18.01 -11.31
N TYR A 90 -4.95 16.86 -10.68
CA TYR A 90 -5.42 16.78 -9.30
C TYR A 90 -4.25 16.96 -8.34
N ASP A 91 -4.36 17.87 -7.36
CA ASP A 91 -3.29 18.14 -6.39
C ASP A 91 -3.45 17.41 -5.05
N GLY A 92 -4.41 16.49 -4.97
CA GLY A 92 -4.80 15.83 -3.71
C GLY A 92 -6.08 16.41 -3.11
N THR A 93 -6.48 17.62 -3.50
CA THR A 93 -7.69 18.29 -3.00
C THR A 93 -8.64 18.74 -4.10
N ARG A 94 -8.10 19.24 -5.22
CA ARG A 94 -8.90 19.73 -6.34
C ARG A 94 -8.17 19.58 -7.66
N MET A 95 -8.93 19.64 -8.74
CA MET A 95 -8.36 19.85 -10.07
C MET A 95 -7.86 21.30 -10.17
N ARG A 96 -6.61 21.48 -10.58
CA ARG A 96 -5.98 22.79 -10.83
C ARG A 96 -5.12 22.78 -12.08
N LEU A 97 -4.78 23.96 -12.60
CA LEU A 97 -3.76 24.09 -13.64
C LEU A 97 -2.37 23.67 -13.11
N LEU A 98 -1.51 23.24 -14.02
CA LEU A 98 -0.08 23.09 -13.73
C LEU A 98 0.51 24.44 -13.32
N ASN A 99 1.51 24.43 -12.44
CA ASN A 99 2.33 25.62 -12.22
C ASN A 99 3.47 25.70 -13.23
N ALA A 100 4.17 26.85 -13.26
CA ALA A 100 5.26 27.10 -14.19
C ALA A 100 6.39 26.07 -14.02
N ARG A 101 6.75 25.76 -12.77
CA ARG A 101 7.80 24.78 -12.45
C ARG A 101 7.48 23.39 -12.99
N GLU A 102 6.27 22.89 -12.77
CA GLU A 102 5.80 21.60 -13.26
C GLU A 102 5.84 21.54 -14.79
N PHE A 103 5.34 22.59 -15.45
CA PHE A 103 5.36 22.68 -16.91
C PHE A 103 6.79 22.70 -17.46
N HIS A 104 7.66 23.58 -16.96
CA HIS A 104 9.06 23.68 -17.41
C HIS A 104 9.86 22.41 -17.13
N GLN A 105 9.63 21.76 -15.98
CA GLN A 105 10.32 20.53 -15.62
C GLN A 105 9.98 19.38 -16.57
N ILE A 106 8.71 19.24 -16.95
CA ILE A 106 8.27 18.20 -17.88
C ILE A 106 8.67 18.56 -19.32
N ALA A 107 8.42 19.79 -19.75
CA ALA A 107 8.78 20.26 -21.09
C ALA A 107 10.29 20.20 -21.36
N GLY A 108 11.10 20.53 -20.34
CA GLY A 108 12.56 20.50 -20.40
C GLY A 108 13.17 19.10 -20.56
N ARG A 109 12.35 18.03 -20.50
CA ARG A 109 12.80 16.68 -20.87
C ARG A 109 12.82 16.45 -22.39
N ALA A 110 12.18 17.31 -23.18
CA ALA A 110 12.21 17.19 -24.63
C ALA A 110 13.58 17.61 -25.20
N GLY A 111 14.12 16.75 -26.06
CA GLY A 111 15.38 16.98 -26.76
C GLY A 111 16.53 16.21 -26.11
N ARG A 112 17.26 15.44 -26.93
CA ARG A 112 18.41 14.66 -26.49
C ARG A 112 19.70 15.40 -26.82
N ALA A 113 20.40 15.85 -25.78
CA ALA A 113 21.69 16.52 -25.93
C ALA A 113 22.66 15.65 -26.73
N GLY A 114 23.26 16.22 -27.78
CA GLY A 114 24.19 15.52 -28.68
C GLY A 114 23.53 14.69 -29.80
N TYR A 115 22.20 14.54 -29.81
CA TYR A 115 21.48 13.79 -30.85
C TYR A 115 20.46 14.63 -31.61
N ASP A 116 19.73 15.51 -30.91
CA ASP A 116 18.68 16.35 -31.51
C ASP A 116 19.11 17.82 -31.56
N THR A 117 18.74 18.53 -32.63
CA THR A 117 18.95 19.98 -32.77
C THR A 117 17.94 20.81 -31.96
N ALA A 118 16.77 20.24 -31.69
CA ALA A 118 15.71 20.83 -30.89
C ALA A 118 14.83 19.74 -30.25
N GLY A 119 14.30 20.01 -29.06
CA GLY A 119 13.25 19.21 -28.43
C GLY A 119 11.86 19.60 -28.94
N THR A 120 10.97 18.63 -29.12
CA THR A 120 9.58 18.91 -29.51
C THR A 120 8.64 18.80 -28.32
N VAL A 121 7.84 19.83 -28.07
CA VAL A 121 6.80 19.82 -27.03
C VAL A 121 5.44 20.02 -27.70
N VAL A 122 4.50 19.11 -27.42
CA VAL A 122 3.14 19.15 -27.96
C VAL A 122 2.16 19.25 -26.80
N VAL A 123 1.20 20.15 -26.89
CA VAL A 123 0.09 20.27 -25.92
C VAL A 123 -1.20 19.90 -26.64
N GLN A 124 -1.88 18.84 -26.18
CA GLN A 124 -3.10 18.33 -26.80
C GLN A 124 -4.30 19.21 -26.42
N ALA A 125 -4.84 20.01 -27.33
CA ALA A 125 -6.00 20.85 -27.03
C ALA A 125 -7.22 20.04 -26.52
N PRO A 126 -7.99 20.54 -25.52
CA PRO A 126 -9.24 19.92 -25.08
C PRO A 126 -10.26 19.81 -26.21
N ASP A 127 -11.12 18.79 -26.16
CA ASP A 127 -12.16 18.58 -27.19
C ASP A 127 -13.05 19.82 -27.40
N HIS A 128 -13.50 20.47 -26.32
CA HIS A 128 -14.33 21.68 -26.41
C HIS A 128 -13.59 22.87 -27.06
N GLU A 129 -12.28 23.00 -26.84
CA GLU A 129 -11.45 24.01 -27.50
C GLU A 129 -11.22 23.65 -28.98
N VAL A 130 -10.99 22.37 -29.31
CA VAL A 130 -10.88 21.90 -30.70
C VAL A 130 -12.16 22.20 -31.47
N GLU A 131 -13.32 21.94 -30.88
CA GLU A 131 -14.61 22.26 -31.48
C GLU A 131 -14.81 23.77 -31.65
N ASN A 132 -14.46 24.57 -30.63
CA ASN A 132 -14.49 26.02 -30.72
C ASN A 132 -13.63 26.50 -31.89
N LEU A 133 -12.37 26.06 -31.99
CA LEU A 133 -11.45 26.41 -33.07
C LEU A 133 -12.00 26.03 -34.46
N LYS A 134 -12.58 24.83 -34.60
CA LYS A 134 -13.25 24.40 -35.84
C LYS A 134 -14.44 25.30 -36.19
N GLN A 135 -15.23 25.74 -35.21
CA GLN A 135 -16.35 26.65 -35.45
C GLN A 135 -15.87 28.05 -35.84
N PHE A 136 -14.85 28.59 -35.16
CA PHE A 136 -14.25 29.89 -35.48
C PHE A 136 -13.63 29.89 -36.88
N ALA A 137 -12.93 28.82 -37.28
CA ALA A 137 -12.35 28.69 -38.61
C ALA A 137 -13.40 28.76 -39.73
N LYS A 138 -14.60 28.17 -39.51
CA LYS A 138 -15.71 28.22 -40.48
C LYS A 138 -16.30 29.61 -40.68
N VAL A 139 -16.12 30.53 -39.73
CA VAL A 139 -16.66 31.89 -39.78
C VAL A 139 -15.56 32.95 -39.76
N ALA A 140 -14.31 32.56 -40.03
CA ALA A 140 -13.15 33.44 -39.95
C ALA A 140 -13.28 34.66 -40.88
N ASP A 141 -13.84 34.44 -42.08
CA ASP A 141 -14.02 35.46 -43.12
C ASP A 141 -15.28 36.32 -42.98
N ASP A 142 -16.16 36.03 -42.00
CA ASP A 142 -17.39 36.81 -41.73
C ASP A 142 -17.33 37.45 -40.33
N PRO A 143 -16.93 38.74 -40.23
CA PRO A 143 -16.80 39.44 -38.95
C PRO A 143 -18.10 39.51 -38.14
N LYS A 144 -19.27 39.53 -38.81
CA LYS A 144 -20.58 39.60 -38.14
C LYS A 144 -20.94 38.25 -37.53
N LYS A 145 -20.70 37.14 -38.24
CA LYS A 145 -20.91 35.78 -37.70
C LYS A 145 -19.89 35.45 -36.62
N ARG A 146 -18.64 35.87 -36.77
CA ARG A 146 -17.58 35.68 -35.77
C ARG A 146 -17.92 36.31 -34.43
N ARG A 147 -18.50 37.52 -34.42
CA ARG A 147 -18.95 38.21 -33.19
C ARG A 147 -20.15 37.54 -32.51
N LYS A 148 -20.99 36.81 -33.26
CA LYS A 148 -22.18 36.12 -32.73
C LYS A 148 -21.91 34.67 -32.31
N LEU A 149 -20.71 34.14 -32.58
CA LEU A 149 -20.37 32.77 -32.26
C LEU A 149 -20.16 32.62 -30.74
N VAL A 150 -20.99 31.78 -30.12
CA VAL A 150 -20.88 31.46 -28.70
C VAL A 150 -19.91 30.29 -28.52
N ARG A 151 -18.91 30.46 -27.65
CA ARG A 151 -17.97 29.40 -27.30
C ARG A 151 -18.67 28.30 -26.50
N ARG A 152 -18.39 27.04 -26.84
CA ARG A 152 -18.67 25.91 -25.97
C ARG A 152 -17.89 26.08 -24.68
N LYS A 153 -18.58 25.93 -23.55
CA LYS A 153 -17.99 25.97 -22.22
C LYS A 153 -17.25 24.65 -21.95
N ALA A 154 -16.26 24.70 -21.06
CA ALA A 154 -15.67 23.49 -20.52
C ALA A 154 -16.75 22.64 -19.80
N PRO A 155 -16.64 21.30 -19.85
CA PRO A 155 -17.49 20.41 -19.07
C PRO A 155 -17.44 20.74 -17.57
N GLU A 156 -18.52 20.43 -16.86
CA GLU A 156 -18.60 20.63 -15.41
C GLU A 156 -17.49 19.83 -14.68
N GLY A 157 -16.84 20.46 -13.69
CA GLY A 157 -15.70 19.88 -12.97
C GLY A 157 -14.35 19.95 -13.70
N MET A 158 -14.32 20.32 -14.99
CA MET A 158 -13.07 20.51 -15.73
C MET A 158 -12.50 21.92 -15.51
N VAL A 159 -11.22 22.01 -15.19
CA VAL A 159 -10.50 23.30 -15.19
C VAL A 159 -10.31 23.73 -16.64
N PRO A 160 -10.85 24.89 -17.08
CA PRO A 160 -10.72 25.34 -18.45
C PRO A 160 -9.28 25.77 -18.76
N TRP A 161 -8.77 25.36 -19.92
CA TRP A 161 -7.45 25.76 -20.42
C TRP A 161 -7.41 25.75 -21.94
N GLY A 162 -6.47 26.50 -22.52
CA GLY A 162 -6.28 26.60 -23.96
C GLY A 162 -4.95 27.29 -24.30
N GLU A 163 -4.80 27.80 -25.51
CA GLU A 163 -3.54 28.41 -26.00
C GLU A 163 -3.02 29.53 -25.09
N ASN A 164 -3.89 30.41 -24.61
CA ASN A 164 -3.50 31.46 -23.66
C ASN A 164 -2.94 30.90 -22.34
N THR A 165 -3.42 29.74 -21.89
CA THR A 165 -2.90 29.09 -20.68
C THR A 165 -1.52 28.51 -20.94
N MET A 166 -1.34 27.86 -22.10
CA MET A 166 -0.04 27.35 -22.56
C MET A 166 0.99 28.48 -22.63
N ASN A 167 0.68 29.59 -23.29
CA ASN A 167 1.60 30.72 -23.44
C ASN A 167 2.01 31.31 -22.08
N ARG A 168 1.05 31.45 -21.14
CA ARG A 168 1.37 31.88 -19.76
C ARG A 168 2.32 30.93 -19.04
N LEU A 169 2.14 29.62 -19.19
CA LEU A 169 3.04 28.63 -18.57
C LEU A 169 4.44 28.65 -19.20
N MET A 170 4.52 28.87 -20.51
CA MET A 170 5.78 29.02 -21.22
C MET A 170 6.55 30.25 -20.75
N ASP A 171 5.88 31.41 -20.67
CA ASP A 171 6.49 32.70 -20.38
C ASP A 171 6.71 32.97 -18.87
N ALA A 172 6.15 32.14 -17.99
CA ALA A 172 6.26 32.33 -16.54
C ALA A 172 7.71 32.21 -16.06
N ALA A 173 8.09 32.97 -15.03
CA ALA A 173 9.40 32.82 -14.39
C ALA A 173 9.42 31.59 -13.44
N PRO A 174 10.55 30.86 -13.34
CA PRO A 174 10.70 29.79 -12.34
C PRO A 174 10.47 30.29 -10.90
N GLU A 175 9.80 29.47 -10.09
CA GLU A 175 9.54 29.77 -8.69
C GLU A 175 10.83 29.76 -7.84
N ALA A 176 10.93 30.65 -6.85
CA ALA A 176 12.04 30.67 -5.91
C ALA A 176 11.99 29.47 -4.94
N LEU A 177 13.15 29.00 -4.49
CA LEU A 177 13.23 27.95 -3.47
C LEU A 177 12.71 28.48 -2.13
N THR A 178 11.81 27.71 -1.50
CA THR A 178 11.27 28.00 -0.18
C THR A 178 11.57 26.87 0.80
N SER A 179 11.88 27.22 2.05
CA SER A 179 12.08 26.23 3.11
C SER A 179 10.76 25.57 3.52
N ASN A 180 10.81 24.24 3.71
CA ASN A 180 9.72 23.39 4.20
C ASN A 180 10.05 22.74 5.55
N MET A 181 10.97 23.34 6.33
CA MET A 181 11.38 22.81 7.63
C MET A 181 10.18 22.69 8.58
N ARG A 182 10.15 21.59 9.34
CA ARG A 182 9.17 21.32 10.40
C ARG A 182 9.90 20.80 11.63
N VAL A 183 9.36 21.10 12.80
CA VAL A 183 9.80 20.51 14.07
C VAL A 183 8.80 19.44 14.45
N SER A 184 9.29 18.27 14.82
CA SER A 184 8.48 17.15 15.28
C SER A 184 9.03 16.59 16.58
N THR A 185 8.21 15.82 17.28
CA THR A 185 8.63 15.06 18.47
C THR A 185 9.76 14.10 18.15
N ALA A 186 9.67 13.37 17.03
CA ALA A 186 10.73 12.50 16.54
C ALA A 186 12.08 13.23 16.41
N MET A 187 12.09 14.41 15.77
CA MET A 187 13.31 15.21 15.64
C MET A 187 13.95 15.55 16.99
N ILE A 188 13.15 15.82 18.03
CA ILE A 188 13.66 16.11 19.37
C ILE A 188 14.21 14.85 20.03
N LEU A 189 13.49 13.73 19.94
CA LEU A 189 13.94 12.45 20.50
C LEU A 189 15.24 11.98 19.83
N ASP A 190 15.33 12.05 18.49
CA ASP A 190 16.53 11.72 17.73
C ASP A 190 17.72 12.62 18.11
N VAL A 191 17.48 13.91 18.40
CA VAL A 191 18.54 14.82 18.82
C VAL A 191 19.00 14.52 20.25
N VAL A 192 18.09 14.12 21.13
CA VAL A 192 18.40 13.73 22.53
C VAL A 192 19.16 12.42 22.59
N ASP A 193 18.85 11.48 21.70
CA ASP A 193 19.51 10.18 21.63
C ASP A 193 20.97 10.24 21.13
N ARG A 194 21.33 11.32 20.42
CA ARG A 194 22.70 11.53 19.91
C ARG A 194 23.68 11.98 21.00
N PRO A 195 24.98 11.62 20.91
CA PRO A 195 26.00 12.14 21.80
C PRO A 195 26.11 13.67 21.75
N GLY A 196 26.37 14.30 22.89
CA GLY A 196 26.52 15.75 23.04
C GLY A 196 25.30 16.47 23.61
N ASP A 197 25.39 17.80 23.75
CA ASP A 197 24.31 18.63 24.33
C ASP A 197 23.14 18.82 23.33
N PRO A 198 21.97 18.21 23.56
CA PRO A 198 20.85 18.27 22.62
C PRO A 198 20.20 19.66 22.57
N PHE A 199 20.33 20.47 23.62
CA PHE A 199 19.84 21.84 23.60
C PHE A 199 20.62 22.68 22.59
N GLU A 200 21.95 22.58 22.61
CA GLU A 200 22.81 23.30 21.67
C GLU A 200 22.62 22.83 20.23
N ALA A 201 22.50 21.52 20.03
CA ALA A 201 22.20 20.94 18.72
C ALA A 201 20.85 21.45 18.17
N MET A 202 19.79 21.41 18.99
CA MET A 202 18.46 21.85 18.57
C MET A 202 18.39 23.36 18.36
N ARG A 203 19.06 24.14 19.22
CA ARG A 203 19.21 25.59 19.05
C ARG A 203 19.80 25.91 17.68
N ARG A 204 20.90 25.25 17.31
CA ARG A 204 21.55 25.44 16.01
C ARG A 204 20.60 25.09 14.87
N LEU A 205 19.97 23.91 14.89
CA LEU A 205 19.02 23.50 13.84
C LEU A 205 17.89 24.53 13.63
N LEU A 206 17.39 25.12 14.72
CA LEU A 206 16.27 26.06 14.69
C LEU A 206 16.65 27.49 14.29
N THR A 207 17.92 27.88 14.43
CA THR A 207 18.39 29.24 14.11
C THR A 207 19.25 29.33 12.86
N ASP A 208 19.94 28.25 12.50
CA ASP A 208 20.87 28.14 11.37
C ASP A 208 20.20 27.39 10.22
N ASN A 209 19.11 27.97 9.69
CA ASN A 209 18.31 27.39 8.61
C ASN A 209 17.79 28.47 7.67
N HIS A 210 17.23 28.03 6.54
CA HIS A 210 16.70 28.89 5.48
C HIS A 210 15.29 29.46 5.80
N GLU A 211 14.74 29.24 6.99
CA GLU A 211 13.45 29.82 7.37
C GLU A 211 13.60 31.31 7.71
N PRO A 212 12.65 32.18 7.31
CA PRO A 212 12.61 33.54 7.80
C PRO A 212 12.54 33.60 9.33
N ARG A 213 13.10 34.65 9.95
CA ARG A 213 13.16 34.79 11.42
C ARG A 213 11.81 34.56 12.13
N LYS A 214 10.70 35.00 11.52
CA LYS A 214 9.35 34.78 12.04
C LYS A 214 8.99 33.28 12.13
N ARG A 215 9.36 32.47 11.14
CA ARG A 215 9.14 31.02 11.14
C ARG A 215 10.11 30.29 12.07
N GLN A 216 11.38 30.71 12.13
CA GLN A 216 12.32 30.20 13.14
C GLN A 216 11.77 30.35 14.57
N LEU A 217 11.25 31.52 14.91
CA LEU A 217 10.64 31.76 16.22
C LEU A 217 9.41 30.87 16.48
N LYS A 218 8.63 30.56 15.44
CA LYS A 218 7.52 29.61 15.55
C LYS A 218 8.04 28.20 15.85
N HIS A 219 9.03 27.74 15.10
CA HIS A 219 9.67 26.44 15.29
C HIS A 219 10.35 26.31 16.66
N ILE A 220 10.97 27.37 17.17
CA ILE A 220 11.54 27.40 18.53
C ILE A 220 10.43 27.22 19.58
N ARG A 221 9.30 27.91 19.43
CA ARG A 221 8.17 27.76 20.35
C ARG A 221 7.57 26.36 20.30
N GLU A 222 7.39 25.81 19.10
CA GLU A 222 6.95 24.42 18.89
C GLU A 222 7.91 23.45 19.58
N ALA A 223 9.23 23.59 19.36
CA ALA A 223 10.25 22.75 19.97
C ALA A 223 10.26 22.81 21.50
N VAL A 224 10.15 24.02 22.07
CA VAL A 224 10.07 24.21 23.54
C VAL A 224 8.79 23.60 24.10
N GLY A 225 7.67 23.72 23.39
CA GLY A 225 6.40 23.09 23.77
C GLY A 225 6.54 21.57 23.85
N ILE A 226 7.08 20.94 22.80
CA ILE A 226 7.30 19.50 22.75
C ILE A 226 8.27 19.05 23.85
N ALA A 227 9.43 19.72 24.00
CA ALA A 227 10.43 19.35 25.01
C ALA A 227 9.87 19.44 26.44
N ARG A 228 9.04 20.44 26.76
CA ARG A 228 8.37 20.53 28.06
C ARG A 228 7.41 19.38 28.30
N SER A 229 6.62 19.02 27.29
CA SER A 229 5.71 17.86 27.39
C SER A 229 6.47 16.57 27.64
N LEU A 230 7.60 16.36 26.95
CA LEU A 230 8.45 15.17 27.12
C LEU A 230 9.12 15.12 28.50
N LEU A 231 9.57 16.26 29.04
CA LEU A 231 10.09 16.37 30.40
C LEU A 231 9.00 16.11 31.46
N GLN A 232 7.80 16.67 31.26
CA GLN A 232 6.69 16.54 32.21
C GLN A 232 6.23 15.08 32.34
N ALA A 233 6.22 14.33 31.25
CA ALA A 233 5.88 12.92 31.29
C ALA A 233 7.07 12.01 31.65
N GLY A 234 8.24 12.59 31.88
CA GLY A 234 9.42 11.84 32.27
C GLY A 234 9.93 10.89 31.18
N VAL A 235 9.74 11.21 29.90
CA VAL A 235 10.36 10.51 28.73
C VAL A 235 11.78 11.01 28.49
N ILE A 236 11.99 12.30 28.73
CA ILE A 236 13.30 12.91 28.80
C ILE A 236 13.52 13.32 30.26
N GLU A 237 14.71 13.09 30.78
CA GLU A 237 15.15 13.68 32.04
C GLU A 237 16.25 14.71 31.82
N HIS A 238 16.30 15.71 32.70
CA HIS A 238 17.41 16.65 32.77
C HIS A 238 18.43 16.13 33.78
N LEU A 239 19.69 16.01 33.36
CA LEU A 239 20.78 15.56 34.20
C LEU A 239 21.32 16.72 35.06
N ASP A 240 21.47 16.49 36.36
CA ASP A 240 22.00 17.51 37.29
C ASP A 240 23.44 17.92 36.95
N GLN A 241 24.23 17.00 36.39
CA GLN A 241 25.57 17.24 35.87
C GLN A 241 25.67 16.72 34.44
N PRO A 242 26.36 17.44 33.53
CA PRO A 242 26.55 16.97 32.18
C PRO A 242 27.41 15.70 32.15
N GLU A 243 27.08 14.77 31.25
CA GLU A 243 27.90 13.60 30.96
C GLU A 243 29.24 13.99 30.29
N PRO A 244 30.23 13.08 30.17
CA PRO A 244 31.54 13.39 29.58
C PRO A 244 31.50 13.93 28.15
N ASP A 245 30.44 13.64 27.41
CA ASP A 245 30.19 14.13 26.05
C ASP A 245 29.47 15.51 26.03
N GLY A 246 29.07 16.03 27.19
CA GLY A 246 28.34 17.29 27.36
C GLY A 246 26.82 17.15 27.40
N ARG A 247 26.28 15.93 27.35
CA ARG A 247 24.83 15.67 27.37
C ARG A 247 24.21 16.11 28.71
N ARG A 248 23.10 16.85 28.62
CA ARG A 248 22.29 17.29 29.79
C ARG A 248 20.85 16.80 29.79
N TYR A 249 20.42 16.18 28.70
CA TYR A 249 19.11 15.57 28.58
C TYR A 249 19.28 14.16 28.05
N ARG A 250 18.54 13.22 28.63
CA ARG A 250 18.65 11.79 28.34
C ARG A 250 17.24 11.20 28.21
N LEU A 251 17.09 10.14 27.41
CA LEU A 251 15.87 9.33 27.39
C LEU A 251 15.82 8.42 28.64
N THR A 252 14.68 8.40 29.30
CA THR A 252 14.44 7.60 30.53
C THR A 252 13.92 6.20 30.25
N VAL A 253 13.37 5.99 29.05
CA VAL A 253 12.82 4.70 28.61
C VAL A 253 13.93 3.91 27.93
N ASP A 254 14.16 2.67 28.36
CA ASP A 254 14.93 1.68 27.61
C ASP A 254 14.16 1.38 26.32
N LEU A 255 14.41 2.19 25.29
CA LEU A 255 13.90 1.94 23.96
C LEU A 255 14.75 0.82 23.34
N PRO A 256 14.14 -0.21 22.74
CA PRO A 256 14.89 -1.20 21.97
C PRO A 256 15.82 -0.52 20.97
N ASP A 257 17.02 -1.08 20.74
CA ASP A 257 18.02 -0.52 19.81
C ASP A 257 17.47 -0.28 18.38
N ASP A 258 16.38 -0.96 18.00
CA ASP A 258 15.69 -0.84 16.70
C ASP A 258 14.33 -0.11 16.76
N PHE A 259 13.99 0.55 17.87
CA PHE A 259 12.69 1.21 18.02
C PHE A 259 12.63 2.50 17.21
N ALA A 260 11.76 2.51 16.20
CA ALA A 260 11.55 3.67 15.35
C ALA A 260 10.81 4.78 16.12
N LEU A 261 11.56 5.68 16.77
CA LEU A 261 11.07 6.92 17.40
C LEU A 261 10.40 7.89 16.41
N ASN A 262 10.44 7.58 15.12
CA ASN A 262 9.92 8.40 14.05
C ASN A 262 8.38 8.40 13.93
N GLN A 263 7.67 7.46 14.58
CA GLN A 263 6.20 7.44 14.61
C GLN A 263 5.66 7.93 15.96
N PRO A 264 4.92 9.06 16.00
CA PRO A 264 4.40 9.65 17.25
C PRO A 264 3.52 8.72 18.11
N LEU A 265 2.97 7.66 17.51
CA LEU A 265 2.05 6.72 18.14
C LEU A 265 2.68 5.36 18.48
N SER A 266 3.98 5.17 18.23
CA SER A 266 4.65 3.88 18.52
C SER A 266 4.62 3.53 20.02
N THR A 267 4.77 4.54 20.88
CA THR A 267 4.65 4.38 22.35
C THR A 267 3.22 4.20 22.82
N PHE A 268 2.24 4.75 22.08
CA PHE A 268 0.83 4.45 22.31
C PHE A 268 0.50 3.00 21.97
N ALA A 269 1.05 2.45 20.88
CA ALA A 269 0.83 1.05 20.50
C ALA A 269 1.22 0.09 21.63
N LEU A 270 2.36 0.34 22.30
CA LEU A 270 2.80 -0.44 23.46
C LEU A 270 1.76 -0.43 24.58
N ALA A 271 1.31 0.77 24.96
CA ALA A 271 0.30 0.93 26.01
C ALA A 271 -1.05 0.30 25.63
N ALA A 272 -1.44 0.35 24.35
CA ALA A 272 -2.70 -0.23 23.90
C ALA A 272 -2.65 -1.77 23.87
N VAL A 273 -1.51 -2.36 23.52
CA VAL A 273 -1.30 -3.82 23.59
C VAL A 273 -1.43 -4.34 25.03
N ASP A 274 -0.95 -3.58 26.02
CA ASP A 274 -1.05 -3.96 27.44
C ASP A 274 -2.50 -4.01 27.97
N VAL A 275 -3.43 -3.34 27.30
CA VAL A 275 -4.86 -3.34 27.66
C VAL A 275 -5.61 -4.55 27.09
N LEU A 276 -5.06 -5.22 26.07
CA LEU A 276 -5.69 -6.38 25.44
C LEU A 276 -5.64 -7.60 26.37
N ASP A 277 -6.67 -8.45 26.30
CA ASP A 277 -6.69 -9.74 27.02
C ASP A 277 -5.83 -10.78 26.29
N PRO A 278 -4.67 -11.21 26.86
CA PRO A 278 -3.80 -12.19 26.22
C PRO A 278 -4.42 -13.58 26.05
N LYS A 279 -5.56 -13.85 26.69
CA LYS A 279 -6.29 -15.11 26.59
C LYS A 279 -7.39 -15.09 25.52
N SER A 280 -7.67 -13.94 24.91
CA SER A 280 -8.65 -13.84 23.82
C SER A 280 -8.18 -14.63 22.61
N GLU A 281 -9.10 -15.36 21.96
CA GLU A 281 -8.83 -16.03 20.68
C GLU A 281 -8.47 -15.02 19.57
N SER A 282 -8.93 -13.78 19.67
CA SER A 282 -8.62 -12.71 18.71
C SER A 282 -7.32 -11.96 19.03
N TYR A 283 -6.59 -12.31 20.10
CA TYR A 283 -5.49 -11.50 20.62
C TYR A 283 -4.45 -11.14 19.54
N ALA A 284 -4.02 -12.09 18.72
CA ALA A 284 -3.05 -11.82 17.65
C ALA A 284 -3.57 -10.81 16.62
N LEU A 285 -4.86 -10.91 16.24
CA LEU A 285 -5.50 -9.97 15.30
C LEU A 285 -5.78 -8.61 15.93
N ASP A 286 -6.01 -8.58 17.23
CA ASP A 286 -6.20 -7.36 18.01
C ASP A 286 -4.88 -6.58 18.13
N VAL A 287 -3.76 -7.27 18.35
CA VAL A 287 -2.42 -6.66 18.26
C VAL A 287 -2.17 -6.10 16.86
N VAL A 288 -2.52 -6.84 15.79
CA VAL A 288 -2.45 -6.31 14.42
C VAL A 288 -3.28 -5.04 14.27
N SER A 289 -4.50 -5.03 14.80
CA SER A 289 -5.41 -3.88 14.74
C SER A 289 -4.87 -2.65 15.47
N VAL A 290 -4.22 -2.84 16.64
CA VAL A 290 -3.50 -1.77 17.35
C VAL A 290 -2.42 -1.17 16.47
N ILE A 291 -1.57 -2.02 15.84
CA ILE A 291 -0.49 -1.53 15.00
C ILE A 291 -1.05 -0.81 13.77
N GLU A 292 -2.01 -1.39 13.05
CA GLU A 292 -2.65 -0.74 11.89
C GLU A 292 -3.26 0.62 12.24
N ALA A 293 -3.81 0.77 13.45
CA ALA A 293 -4.39 2.02 13.91
C ALA A 293 -3.39 3.16 14.09
N THR A 294 -2.11 2.84 14.29
CA THR A 294 -1.02 3.82 14.46
C THR A 294 -0.33 4.21 13.17
N LEU A 295 -0.54 3.45 12.09
CA LEU A 295 0.03 3.72 10.77
C LEU A 295 -0.69 4.85 10.03
N GLU A 296 0.01 5.45 9.06
CA GLU A 296 -0.61 6.42 8.15
C GLU A 296 -1.77 5.81 7.35
N ASP A 297 -2.76 6.63 7.00
CA ASP A 297 -3.91 6.17 6.21
C ASP A 297 -3.52 5.83 4.76
N PRO A 298 -3.72 4.58 4.32
CA PRO A 298 -3.62 4.24 2.91
C PRO A 298 -4.89 4.70 2.19
N ARG A 299 -4.99 6.00 1.91
CA ARG A 299 -6.21 6.66 1.40
C ARG A 299 -6.86 5.93 0.22
N GLN A 300 -6.07 5.40 -0.72
CA GLN A 300 -6.58 4.66 -1.87
C GLN A 300 -7.26 3.35 -1.47
N ILE A 301 -6.73 2.66 -0.46
CA ILE A 301 -7.28 1.40 0.07
C ILE A 301 -8.57 1.70 0.83
N LEU A 302 -8.53 2.63 1.78
CA LEU A 302 -9.70 2.99 2.60
C LEU A 302 -10.85 3.52 1.76
N ALA A 303 -10.56 4.34 0.72
CA ALA A 303 -11.58 4.79 -0.22
C ALA A 303 -12.19 3.63 -1.02
N ALA A 304 -11.39 2.63 -1.42
CA ALA A 304 -11.89 1.47 -2.13
C ALA A 304 -12.73 0.55 -1.23
N GLN A 305 -12.30 0.32 0.01
CA GLN A 305 -13.07 -0.41 1.02
C GLN A 305 -14.41 0.28 1.31
N LEU A 306 -14.40 1.61 1.51
CA LEU A 306 -15.61 2.39 1.73
C LEU A 306 -16.58 2.30 0.55
N ASN A 307 -16.07 2.45 -0.69
CA ASN A 307 -16.89 2.35 -1.89
C ASN A 307 -17.53 0.96 -2.03
N LYS A 308 -16.78 -0.10 -1.69
CA LYS A 308 -17.28 -1.47 -1.71
C LYS A 308 -18.36 -1.69 -0.64
N ALA A 309 -18.09 -1.30 0.60
CA ALA A 309 -19.04 -1.40 1.70
C ALA A 309 -20.35 -0.64 1.41
N ARG A 310 -20.24 0.58 0.84
CA ARG A 310 -21.42 1.34 0.38
C ARG A 310 -22.16 0.63 -0.74
N GLY A 311 -21.46 0.02 -1.70
CA GLY A 311 -22.07 -0.75 -2.77
C GLY A 311 -22.86 -1.97 -2.26
N GLU A 312 -22.27 -2.71 -1.32
CA GLU A 312 -22.89 -3.86 -0.66
C GLU A 312 -24.09 -3.43 0.20
N ALA A 313 -23.95 -2.36 0.98
CA ALA A 313 -25.05 -1.78 1.76
C ALA A 313 -26.23 -1.35 0.86
N VAL A 314 -25.97 -0.66 -0.26
CA VAL A 314 -27.02 -0.31 -1.23
C VAL A 314 -27.72 -1.55 -1.80
N ALA A 315 -26.96 -2.59 -2.11
CA ALA A 315 -27.51 -3.83 -2.65
C ALA A 315 -28.40 -4.54 -1.61
N GLN A 316 -27.96 -4.60 -0.36
CA GLN A 316 -28.72 -5.17 0.75
C GLN A 316 -29.99 -4.35 1.03
N MET A 317 -29.88 -3.03 1.16
CA MET A 317 -31.03 -2.14 1.36
C MET A 317 -32.05 -2.23 0.21
N LYS A 318 -31.60 -2.49 -1.03
CA LYS A 318 -32.49 -2.78 -2.17
C LYS A 318 -33.23 -4.10 -1.99
N ALA A 319 -32.54 -5.14 -1.53
CA ALA A 319 -33.14 -6.44 -1.28
C ALA A 319 -34.17 -6.38 -0.13
N ASP A 320 -33.88 -5.56 0.89
CA ASP A 320 -34.74 -5.34 2.06
C ASP A 320 -35.93 -4.39 1.75
N GLY A 321 -35.98 -3.80 0.56
CA GLY A 321 -37.08 -2.94 0.13
C GLY A 321 -37.06 -1.52 0.71
N ILE A 322 -35.91 -1.04 1.19
CA ILE A 322 -35.75 0.28 1.80
C ILE A 322 -35.88 1.39 0.73
N GLU A 323 -36.63 2.44 1.07
CA GLU A 323 -36.91 3.58 0.19
C GLU A 323 -35.66 4.42 -0.11
N TYR A 324 -35.68 5.13 -1.24
CA TYR A 324 -34.48 5.83 -1.72
C TYR A 324 -33.92 6.85 -0.73
N ASP A 325 -34.77 7.69 -0.13
CA ASP A 325 -34.32 8.76 0.77
C ASP A 325 -33.71 8.19 2.06
N GLU A 326 -34.34 7.15 2.64
CA GLU A 326 -33.84 6.44 3.82
C GLU A 326 -32.49 5.75 3.54
N ARG A 327 -32.27 5.22 2.32
CA ARG A 327 -30.96 4.69 1.95
C ARG A 327 -29.86 5.74 1.94
N ILE A 328 -30.16 6.97 1.51
CA ILE A 328 -29.14 8.03 1.49
C ILE A 328 -28.70 8.36 2.91
N GLU A 329 -29.63 8.42 3.86
CA GLU A 329 -29.32 8.63 5.28
C GLU A 329 -28.49 7.48 5.86
N LEU A 330 -28.90 6.22 5.65
CA LEU A 330 -28.17 5.06 6.13
C LEU A 330 -26.78 4.91 5.48
N LEU A 331 -26.59 5.38 4.25
CA LEU A 331 -25.30 5.34 3.56
C LEU A 331 -24.24 6.27 4.15
N ASP A 332 -24.66 7.34 4.82
CA ASP A 332 -23.74 8.25 5.50
C ASP A 332 -23.11 7.60 6.74
N GLU A 333 -23.78 6.61 7.34
CA GLU A 333 -23.26 5.82 8.47
C GLU A 333 -22.30 4.70 8.03
N VAL A 334 -22.34 4.29 6.76
CA VAL A 334 -21.47 3.21 6.24
C VAL A 334 -20.02 3.68 6.20
N THR A 335 -19.15 2.93 6.90
CA THR A 335 -17.70 3.11 6.92
C THR A 335 -16.97 1.83 6.46
N TYR A 336 -15.66 1.95 6.21
CA TYR A 336 -14.78 0.78 6.13
C TYR A 336 -14.59 0.14 7.53
N PRO A 337 -14.14 -1.13 7.64
CA PRO A 337 -13.96 -1.82 8.91
C PRO A 337 -12.94 -1.14 9.83
N LYS A 338 -13.32 -0.96 11.11
CA LYS A 338 -12.52 -0.30 12.15
C LYS A 338 -12.46 -1.17 13.42
N PRO A 339 -11.69 -2.27 13.41
CA PRO A 339 -11.56 -3.17 14.56
C PRO A 339 -11.05 -2.39 15.78
N LEU A 340 -11.61 -2.72 16.96
CA LEU A 340 -11.27 -2.09 18.24
C LEU A 340 -11.44 -0.57 18.30
N ALA A 341 -12.21 0.07 17.40
CA ALA A 341 -12.31 1.53 17.35
C ALA A 341 -12.62 2.17 18.71
N GLU A 342 -13.67 1.71 19.38
CA GLU A 342 -14.09 2.24 20.69
C GLU A 342 -13.00 2.06 21.76
N LEU A 343 -12.40 0.87 21.83
CA LEU A 343 -11.33 0.58 22.79
C LEU A 343 -10.10 1.45 22.55
N LEU A 344 -9.67 1.57 21.29
CA LEU A 344 -8.46 2.32 20.92
C LEU A 344 -8.68 3.82 21.08
N GLU A 345 -9.83 4.34 20.70
CA GLU A 345 -10.20 5.75 20.91
C GLU A 345 -10.19 6.09 22.40
N HIS A 346 -10.84 5.27 23.23
CA HIS A 346 -10.83 5.46 24.68
C HIS A 346 -9.41 5.38 25.28
N THR A 347 -8.65 4.35 24.91
CA THR A 347 -7.27 4.17 25.40
C THR A 347 -6.38 5.33 24.98
N TYR A 348 -6.56 5.85 23.78
CA TYR A 348 -5.80 6.99 23.25
C TYR A 348 -6.15 8.30 23.97
N GLU A 349 -7.43 8.53 24.27
CA GLU A 349 -7.85 9.66 25.09
C GLU A 349 -7.20 9.64 26.48
N VAL A 350 -7.18 8.48 27.14
CA VAL A 350 -6.49 8.30 28.43
C VAL A 350 -4.99 8.51 28.28
N TYR A 351 -4.37 7.89 27.26
CA TYR A 351 -2.93 7.99 27.01
C TYR A 351 -2.47 9.44 26.80
N ARG A 352 -3.27 10.25 26.10
CA ARG A 352 -2.98 11.67 25.85
C ARG A 352 -2.96 12.54 27.11
N GLN A 353 -3.62 12.11 28.20
CA GLN A 353 -3.62 12.86 29.46
C GLN A 353 -2.21 12.91 30.08
N THR A 354 -1.47 11.81 29.97
CA THR A 354 -0.10 11.68 30.48
C THR A 354 0.96 11.84 29.40
N ASN A 355 0.59 11.71 28.11
CA ASN A 355 1.50 11.83 26.96
C ASN A 355 1.02 12.89 25.94
N PRO A 356 1.10 14.20 26.26
CA PRO A 356 0.53 15.25 25.40
C PRO A 356 1.12 15.34 23.98
N TRP A 357 2.34 14.85 23.74
CA TRP A 357 2.95 14.81 22.40
C TRP A 357 2.28 13.83 21.46
N ALA A 358 1.58 12.83 21.99
CA ALA A 358 0.83 11.87 21.19
C ALA A 358 -0.34 12.56 20.46
N ALA A 359 -0.75 13.75 20.90
CA ALA A 359 -1.81 14.56 20.29
C ALA A 359 -1.50 15.03 18.86
N ASP A 360 -0.22 15.06 18.47
CA ASP A 360 0.17 15.34 17.08
C ASP A 360 -0.02 14.10 16.18
N GLY A 361 -0.10 12.91 16.77
CA GLY A 361 -0.48 11.69 16.08
C GLY A 361 -1.98 11.65 15.82
N HIS A 362 -2.39 11.06 14.70
CA HIS A 362 -3.80 10.80 14.40
C HIS A 362 -4.04 9.30 14.46
N LEU A 363 -4.67 8.83 15.54
CA LEU A 363 -5.13 7.45 15.63
C LEU A 363 -6.18 7.21 14.54
N SER A 364 -6.03 6.14 13.78
CA SER A 364 -6.95 5.81 12.70
C SER A 364 -7.25 4.31 12.68
N PRO A 365 -8.21 3.82 13.47
CA PRO A 365 -8.58 2.41 13.44
C PRO A 365 -8.98 1.98 12.02
N LYS A 366 -8.33 0.93 11.50
CA LYS A 366 -8.52 0.40 10.14
C LYS A 366 -8.14 -1.07 10.08
N SER A 367 -8.61 -1.77 9.05
CA SER A 367 -8.26 -3.18 8.81
C SER A 367 -7.83 -3.36 7.36
N VAL A 368 -6.56 -3.74 7.16
CA VAL A 368 -6.02 -4.11 5.84
C VAL A 368 -5.24 -5.41 5.98
N VAL A 369 -4.23 -5.45 6.84
CA VAL A 369 -3.49 -6.69 7.14
C VAL A 369 -4.39 -7.69 7.84
N ARG A 370 -5.16 -7.23 8.84
CA ARG A 370 -6.13 -8.09 9.54
C ARG A 370 -7.14 -8.70 8.57
N GLU A 371 -7.75 -7.89 7.71
CA GLU A 371 -8.68 -8.39 6.70
C GLU A 371 -8.01 -9.38 5.74
N MET A 372 -6.82 -9.06 5.22
CA MET A 372 -6.11 -9.96 4.31
C MET A 372 -5.81 -11.30 4.97
N TRP A 373 -5.46 -11.29 6.26
CA TRP A 373 -5.26 -12.51 7.03
C TRP A 373 -6.58 -13.25 7.27
N GLU A 374 -7.61 -12.61 7.84
CA GLU A 374 -8.90 -13.24 8.14
C GLU A 374 -9.55 -13.86 6.90
N ARG A 375 -9.36 -13.25 5.73
CA ARG A 375 -9.95 -13.72 4.46
C ARG A 375 -8.99 -14.57 3.62
N ALA A 376 -7.80 -14.89 4.15
CA ALA A 376 -6.73 -15.61 3.46
C ALA A 376 -6.41 -15.04 2.06
N MET A 377 -6.48 -13.71 1.91
CA MET A 377 -6.31 -13.06 0.61
C MET A 377 -4.85 -13.02 0.19
N THR A 378 -4.60 -13.44 -1.05
CA THR A 378 -3.37 -13.09 -1.75
C THR A 378 -3.35 -11.60 -2.10
N PHE A 379 -2.15 -11.06 -2.37
CA PHE A 379 -2.03 -9.69 -2.87
C PHE A 379 -2.86 -9.46 -4.15
N ARG A 380 -2.87 -10.44 -5.07
CA ARG A 380 -3.62 -10.32 -6.34
C ARG A 380 -5.11 -10.26 -6.10
N GLU A 381 -5.64 -11.10 -5.22
CA GLU A 381 -7.07 -11.10 -4.85
C GLU A 381 -7.46 -9.78 -4.19
N TYR A 382 -6.69 -9.31 -3.21
CA TYR A 382 -6.98 -8.03 -2.54
C TYR A 382 -7.03 -6.87 -3.55
N ILE A 383 -6.07 -6.83 -4.49
CA ILE A 383 -6.07 -5.83 -5.56
C ILE A 383 -7.30 -5.95 -6.47
N SER A 384 -7.70 -7.18 -6.83
CA SER A 384 -8.86 -7.44 -7.68
C SER A 384 -10.17 -7.04 -7.00
N VAL A 385 -10.36 -7.49 -5.76
CA VAL A 385 -11.54 -7.28 -4.90
C VAL A 385 -11.85 -5.79 -4.71
N TYR A 386 -10.82 -4.95 -4.61
CA TYR A 386 -10.95 -3.50 -4.40
C TYR A 386 -10.63 -2.65 -5.64
N GLY A 387 -10.35 -3.25 -6.80
CA GLY A 387 -10.03 -2.52 -8.02
C GLY A 387 -8.78 -1.63 -7.93
N LEU A 388 -7.77 -2.08 -7.20
CA LEU A 388 -6.57 -1.31 -6.84
C LEU A 388 -5.40 -1.42 -7.83
N THR A 389 -5.64 -1.91 -9.06
CA THR A 389 -4.60 -2.15 -10.09
C THR A 389 -3.72 -0.92 -10.39
N ARG A 390 -4.25 0.30 -10.21
CA ARG A 390 -3.52 1.57 -10.42
C ARG A 390 -2.71 2.04 -9.20
N SER A 391 -2.84 1.34 -8.07
CA SER A 391 -2.31 1.72 -6.77
C SER A 391 -1.58 0.56 -6.07
N GLU A 392 -1.16 -0.48 -6.81
CA GLU A 392 -0.45 -1.65 -6.25
C GLU A 392 0.76 -1.24 -5.41
N GLY A 393 1.52 -0.24 -5.84
CA GLY A 393 2.67 0.29 -5.09
C GLY A 393 2.29 0.96 -3.76
N ALA A 394 1.11 1.56 -3.66
CA ALA A 394 0.60 2.11 -2.40
C ALA A 394 0.19 1.00 -1.42
N VAL A 395 -0.40 -0.08 -1.94
CA VAL A 395 -0.74 -1.27 -1.14
C VAL A 395 0.52 -1.92 -0.60
N LEU A 396 1.49 -2.20 -1.48
CA LEU A 396 2.74 -2.82 -1.06
C LEU A 396 3.48 -1.97 -0.01
N ARG A 397 3.54 -0.65 -0.19
CA ARG A 397 4.16 0.25 0.78
C ARG A 397 3.49 0.14 2.15
N TYR A 398 2.15 0.20 2.18
CA TYR A 398 1.41 0.05 3.44
C TYR A 398 1.68 -1.31 4.11
N LEU A 399 1.65 -2.42 3.35
CA LEU A 399 1.98 -3.75 3.88
C LEU A 399 3.43 -3.84 4.38
N SER A 400 4.37 -3.18 3.71
CA SER A 400 5.77 -3.10 4.14
C SER A 400 5.91 -2.31 5.44
N ASP A 401 5.19 -1.20 5.57
CA ASP A 401 5.18 -0.36 6.77
C ASP A 401 4.55 -1.12 7.95
N ALA A 402 3.45 -1.84 7.70
CA ALA A 402 2.81 -2.71 8.69
C ALA A 402 3.72 -3.87 9.13
N PHE A 403 4.41 -4.52 8.21
CA PHE A 403 5.40 -5.55 8.53
C PHE A 403 6.50 -5.02 9.45
N LYS A 404 7.09 -3.87 9.10
CA LYS A 404 8.14 -3.24 9.92
C LYS A 404 7.61 -2.90 11.31
N ALA A 405 6.43 -2.27 11.38
CA ALA A 405 5.82 -1.88 12.65
C ALA A 405 5.45 -3.09 13.52
N LEU A 406 4.96 -4.19 12.95
CA LEU A 406 4.69 -5.42 13.70
C LEU A 406 5.99 -6.09 14.17
N ARG A 407 7.03 -6.09 13.34
CA ARG A 407 8.32 -6.74 13.63
C ARG A 407 9.11 -6.01 14.73
N SER A 408 9.13 -4.67 14.74
CA SER A 408 9.89 -3.87 15.71
C SER A 408 9.05 -3.23 16.81
N GLY A 409 7.76 -2.99 16.57
CA GLY A 409 6.87 -2.26 17.49
C GLY A 409 6.15 -3.12 18.53
N VAL A 410 6.19 -4.45 18.42
CA VAL A 410 5.51 -5.36 19.38
C VAL A 410 6.50 -5.89 20.42
N PRO A 411 6.24 -5.71 21.74
CA PRO A 411 7.05 -6.27 22.83
C PRO A 411 7.19 -7.78 22.76
N ALA A 412 8.31 -8.32 23.22
CA ALA A 412 8.53 -9.77 23.27
C ALA A 412 7.44 -10.51 24.07
N ALA A 413 6.92 -9.90 25.14
CA ALA A 413 5.86 -10.48 25.96
C ALA A 413 4.50 -10.60 25.23
N ALA A 414 4.26 -9.79 24.21
CA ALA A 414 3.03 -9.80 23.41
C ALA A 414 3.15 -10.64 22.13
N ARG A 415 4.31 -11.25 21.86
CA ARG A 415 4.55 -12.09 20.68
C ARG A 415 4.11 -13.53 20.93
N THR A 416 2.86 -13.83 20.61
CA THR A 416 2.35 -15.20 20.54
C THR A 416 2.88 -15.92 19.29
N GLU A 417 2.76 -17.26 19.25
CA GLU A 417 3.13 -18.02 18.05
C GLU A 417 2.28 -17.63 16.84
N GLU A 418 0.98 -17.40 17.03
CA GLU A 418 0.07 -16.95 15.96
C GLU A 418 0.47 -15.58 15.42
N LEU A 419 0.80 -14.62 16.29
CA LEU A 419 1.26 -13.31 15.84
C LEU A 419 2.58 -13.43 15.07
N ALA A 420 3.50 -14.29 15.51
CA ALA A 420 4.73 -14.55 14.78
C ALA A 420 4.46 -15.17 13.39
N ASP A 421 3.46 -16.05 13.26
CA ASP A 421 3.04 -16.60 11.97
C ASP A 421 2.47 -15.52 11.03
N ILE A 422 1.67 -14.58 11.56
CA ILE A 422 1.17 -13.42 10.79
C ILE A 422 2.33 -12.56 10.31
N VAL A 423 3.31 -12.26 11.17
CA VAL A 423 4.47 -11.41 10.82
C VAL A 423 5.34 -12.08 9.75
N GLU A 424 5.62 -13.37 9.91
CA GLU A 424 6.38 -14.14 8.91
C GLU A 424 5.65 -14.22 7.57
N TRP A 425 4.34 -14.50 7.60
CA TRP A 425 3.50 -14.49 6.40
C TRP A 425 3.51 -13.13 5.69
N LEU A 426 3.31 -12.04 6.43
CA LEU A 426 3.25 -10.70 5.85
C LEU A 426 4.60 -10.32 5.23
N GLY A 427 5.71 -10.67 5.91
CA GLY A 427 7.06 -10.48 5.38
C GLY A 427 7.27 -11.24 4.08
N GLU A 428 6.86 -12.51 4.03
CA GLU A 428 6.99 -13.34 2.83
C GLU A 428 6.10 -12.83 1.68
N LEU A 429 4.86 -12.45 1.96
CA LEU A 429 3.94 -11.84 0.99
C LEU A 429 4.55 -10.60 0.35
N VAL A 430 5.10 -9.69 1.16
CA VAL A 430 5.77 -8.48 0.65
C VAL A 430 6.97 -8.83 -0.23
N ARG A 431 7.81 -9.81 0.16
CA ARG A 431 8.97 -10.23 -0.65
C ARG A 431 8.58 -10.86 -1.98
N GLN A 432 7.56 -11.70 -1.99
CA GLN A 432 7.07 -12.35 -3.22
C GLN A 432 6.48 -11.35 -4.21
N VAL A 433 5.84 -10.29 -3.71
CA VAL A 433 5.35 -9.19 -4.55
C VAL A 433 6.53 -8.35 -5.04
N ASP A 434 7.39 -7.85 -4.15
CA ASP A 434 8.58 -7.07 -4.49
C ASP A 434 9.53 -6.96 -3.28
N SER A 435 10.70 -7.60 -3.35
CA SER A 435 11.67 -7.60 -2.26
C SER A 435 12.35 -6.25 -2.04
N SER A 436 12.32 -5.34 -3.01
CA SER A 436 13.16 -4.13 -2.99
C SER A 436 12.95 -3.23 -1.76
N LEU A 437 11.71 -3.08 -1.28
CA LEU A 437 11.40 -2.25 -0.11
C LEU A 437 11.88 -2.84 1.22
N LEU A 438 11.97 -4.17 1.28
CA LEU A 438 12.48 -4.89 2.44
C LEU A 438 13.99 -4.97 2.40
N ASP A 439 14.57 -5.28 1.24
CA ASP A 439 16.01 -5.32 1.03
C ASP A 439 16.67 -3.96 1.35
N GLU A 440 16.05 -2.84 0.91
CA GLU A 440 16.49 -1.48 1.26
C GLU A 440 16.45 -1.22 2.77
N TRP A 441 15.40 -1.68 3.44
CA TRP A 441 15.28 -1.50 4.89
C TRP A 441 16.31 -2.35 5.64
N GLU A 442 16.49 -3.61 5.25
CA GLU A 442 17.49 -4.51 5.85
C GLU A 442 18.91 -3.96 5.67
N GLN A 443 19.20 -3.31 4.55
CA GLN A 443 20.47 -2.60 4.32
C GLN A 443 20.65 -1.39 5.23
N LEU A 444 19.59 -0.63 5.51
CA LEU A 444 19.63 0.53 6.40
C LEU A 444 19.80 0.15 7.87
N THR A 445 19.27 -1.00 8.28
CA THR A 445 19.38 -1.52 9.65
C THR A 445 20.63 -2.38 9.89
N SER A 446 21.30 -2.85 8.83
CA SER A 446 22.50 -3.69 8.97
C SER A 446 23.75 -2.84 9.21
N PRO A 447 24.47 -3.01 10.34
CA PRO A 447 25.68 -2.22 10.65
C PRO A 447 26.84 -2.44 9.66
N ASP A 448 26.88 -3.61 9.01
CA ASP A 448 28.04 -4.11 8.26
C ASP A 448 27.89 -4.07 6.73
N GLN A 449 26.78 -3.53 6.18
CA GLN A 449 26.57 -3.49 4.73
C GLN A 449 26.85 -2.11 4.12
N PRO A 450 27.67 -2.02 3.05
CA PRO A 450 27.92 -0.75 2.39
C PRO A 450 26.66 -0.19 1.73
N HIS A 451 26.25 1.02 2.16
CA HIS A 451 25.03 1.71 1.71
C HIS A 451 25.01 2.12 0.22
N ASP A 452 26.14 2.04 -0.48
CA ASP A 452 26.29 2.52 -1.87
C ASP A 452 26.08 1.45 -2.96
N VAL A 453 25.74 0.21 -2.59
CA VAL A 453 25.49 -0.84 -3.59
C VAL A 453 24.03 -0.78 -4.02
N PRO A 454 23.70 -0.39 -5.28
CA PRO A 454 22.32 -0.43 -5.74
C PRO A 454 21.80 -1.86 -5.64
N VAL A 455 20.65 -2.03 -4.95
CA VAL A 455 19.97 -3.34 -4.84
C VAL A 455 19.64 -3.82 -6.25
N ALA A 456 20.48 -4.73 -6.77
CA ALA A 456 20.25 -5.35 -8.06
C ALA A 456 18.94 -6.14 -7.95
N MET A 457 18.05 -5.96 -8.93
CA MET A 457 16.83 -6.78 -9.00
C MET A 457 17.26 -8.24 -9.11
N PRO A 458 16.95 -9.11 -8.13
CA PRO A 458 17.36 -10.49 -8.20
C PRO A 458 16.73 -11.13 -9.44
N ALA A 459 17.54 -11.84 -10.23
CA ALA A 459 17.11 -12.44 -11.49
C ALA A 459 15.97 -13.47 -11.29
N ARG A 460 15.82 -14.01 -10.07
CA ARG A 460 14.69 -14.81 -9.61
C ARG A 460 14.42 -14.52 -8.13
N PRO A 461 13.15 -14.31 -7.72
CA PRO A 461 12.79 -14.28 -6.31
C PRO A 461 13.11 -15.64 -5.67
N ARG A 462 13.36 -15.63 -4.36
CA ARG A 462 13.52 -16.87 -3.60
C ARG A 462 12.23 -17.70 -3.70
N PRO A 463 12.32 -19.05 -3.77
CA PRO A 463 11.14 -19.90 -3.71
C PRO A 463 10.31 -19.57 -2.47
N LEU A 464 9.00 -19.42 -2.64
CA LEU A 464 8.05 -19.21 -1.54
C LEU A 464 8.14 -20.36 -0.54
N THR A 465 8.28 -21.58 -1.05
CA THR A 465 8.45 -22.82 -0.27
C THR A 465 9.76 -22.85 0.52
N GLY A 466 10.71 -21.95 0.24
CA GLY A 466 11.95 -21.80 1.00
C GLY A 466 11.74 -21.25 2.41
N ASN A 467 10.63 -20.56 2.68
CA ASN A 467 10.20 -20.18 4.02
C ASN A 467 9.04 -21.10 4.46
N GLU A 468 9.38 -22.28 4.98
CA GLU A 468 8.40 -23.31 5.32
C GLU A 468 7.37 -22.83 6.35
N ARG A 469 7.76 -21.94 7.27
CA ARG A 469 6.86 -21.39 8.29
C ARG A 469 5.79 -20.48 7.66
N ALA A 470 6.22 -19.49 6.88
CA ALA A 470 5.30 -18.60 6.18
C ALA A 470 4.42 -19.37 5.19
N PHE A 471 4.99 -20.32 4.45
CA PHE A 471 4.23 -21.14 3.50
C PHE A 471 3.21 -22.05 4.20
N THR A 472 3.59 -22.66 5.33
CA THR A 472 2.64 -23.43 6.15
C THR A 472 1.49 -22.54 6.61
N ALA A 473 1.77 -21.34 7.13
CA ALA A 473 0.76 -20.38 7.54
C ALA A 473 -0.21 -20.00 6.39
N MET A 474 0.30 -19.80 5.17
CA MET A 474 -0.53 -19.55 3.98
C MET A 474 -1.47 -20.72 3.68
N VAL A 475 -0.96 -21.96 3.73
CA VAL A 475 -1.77 -23.16 3.48
C VAL A 475 -2.85 -23.31 4.56
N ARG A 476 -2.49 -23.16 5.85
CA ARG A 476 -3.45 -23.22 6.96
C ARG A 476 -4.58 -22.22 6.78
N ASN A 477 -4.22 -20.97 6.47
CA ASN A 477 -5.19 -19.89 6.34
C ASN A 477 -6.11 -20.10 5.12
N ALA A 478 -5.56 -20.54 3.99
CA ALA A 478 -6.34 -20.86 2.79
C ALA A 478 -7.34 -22.01 3.01
N LEU A 479 -6.96 -23.03 3.80
CA LEU A 479 -7.85 -24.13 4.16
C LEU A 479 -8.91 -23.69 5.17
N PHE A 480 -8.53 -22.91 6.18
CA PHE A 480 -9.48 -22.40 7.15
C PHE A 480 -10.55 -21.50 6.51
N ARG A 481 -10.18 -20.69 5.52
CA ARG A 481 -11.16 -19.90 4.76
C ARG A 481 -12.25 -20.78 4.12
N ARG A 482 -11.89 -22.00 3.68
CA ARG A 482 -12.86 -22.96 3.15
C ARG A 482 -13.77 -23.50 4.25
N VAL A 483 -13.22 -23.78 5.44
CA VAL A 483 -14.00 -24.15 6.63
C VAL A 483 -15.03 -23.06 6.96
N GLU A 484 -14.62 -21.77 7.00
CA GLU A 484 -15.56 -20.67 7.27
C GLU A 484 -16.68 -20.55 6.24
N LEU A 485 -16.34 -20.69 4.95
CA LEU A 485 -17.32 -20.63 3.87
C LEU A 485 -18.29 -21.81 3.93
N PHE A 486 -17.78 -23.01 4.26
CA PHE A 486 -18.58 -24.20 4.45
C PHE A 486 -19.52 -24.05 5.65
N ALA A 487 -19.00 -23.61 6.81
CA ALA A 487 -19.78 -23.35 8.02
C ALA A 487 -20.93 -22.34 7.80
N ARG A 488 -20.74 -21.36 6.89
CA ARG A 488 -21.74 -20.33 6.56
C ARG A 488 -22.63 -20.69 5.37
N ALA A 489 -22.52 -21.91 4.85
CA ALA A 489 -23.22 -22.38 3.66
C ALA A 489 -23.07 -21.44 2.45
N ARG A 490 -21.86 -20.87 2.25
CA ARG A 490 -21.54 -19.96 1.15
C ARG A 490 -20.96 -20.74 -0.05
N TRP A 491 -21.80 -21.61 -0.61
CA TRP A 491 -21.41 -22.56 -1.68
C TRP A 491 -20.89 -21.89 -2.94
N ASP A 492 -21.46 -20.74 -3.33
CA ASP A 492 -21.01 -20.00 -4.51
C ASP A 492 -19.56 -19.49 -4.36
N GLU A 493 -19.21 -18.96 -3.18
CA GLU A 493 -17.86 -18.50 -2.89
C GLU A 493 -16.87 -19.66 -2.80
N LEU A 494 -17.29 -20.77 -2.17
CA LEU A 494 -16.46 -21.96 -2.02
C LEU A 494 -16.19 -22.64 -3.37
N GLY A 495 -17.23 -22.79 -4.21
CA GLY A 495 -17.12 -23.27 -5.57
C GLY A 495 -16.25 -22.36 -6.45
N ALA A 496 -16.28 -21.04 -6.25
CA ALA A 496 -15.39 -20.13 -6.98
C ALA A 496 -13.91 -20.32 -6.63
N LEU A 497 -13.59 -20.61 -5.36
CA LEU A 497 -12.21 -20.91 -4.91
C LEU A 497 -11.69 -22.22 -5.49
N ASP A 498 -12.55 -23.25 -5.57
CA ASP A 498 -12.14 -24.60 -5.93
C ASP A 498 -12.51 -25.01 -7.36
N ALA A 499 -13.01 -24.06 -8.17
CA ALA A 499 -13.40 -24.26 -9.56
C ALA A 499 -12.28 -24.85 -10.41
N ALA A 500 -11.02 -24.44 -10.17
CA ALA A 500 -9.85 -24.97 -10.88
C ALA A 500 -9.62 -26.48 -10.61
N SER A 501 -10.11 -26.98 -9.48
CA SER A 501 -10.06 -28.40 -9.09
C SER A 501 -11.29 -29.19 -9.56
N GLY A 502 -12.23 -28.54 -10.24
CA GLY A 502 -13.49 -29.16 -10.67
C GLY A 502 -14.56 -29.27 -9.57
N TRP A 503 -14.40 -28.56 -8.46
CA TRP A 503 -15.39 -28.49 -7.39
C TRP A 503 -16.32 -27.30 -7.62
N THR A 504 -17.58 -27.58 -7.94
CA THR A 504 -18.62 -26.57 -8.16
C THR A 504 -19.35 -26.23 -6.87
N ALA A 505 -20.12 -25.13 -6.89
CA ALA A 505 -21.02 -24.78 -5.78
C ALA A 505 -22.00 -25.93 -5.47
N ASP A 506 -22.59 -26.56 -6.49
CA ASP A 506 -23.52 -27.69 -6.33
C ASP A 506 -22.86 -28.88 -5.61
N ARG A 507 -21.62 -29.23 -5.97
CA ARG A 507 -20.91 -30.34 -5.34
C ARG A 507 -20.59 -30.06 -3.87
N TRP A 508 -20.26 -28.81 -3.55
CA TRP A 508 -20.07 -28.39 -2.16
C TRP A 508 -21.39 -28.38 -1.37
N ALA A 509 -22.49 -27.99 -2.02
CA ALA A 509 -23.81 -28.01 -1.41
C ALA A 509 -24.26 -29.44 -1.09
N GLU A 510 -24.03 -30.42 -1.98
CA GLU A 510 -24.32 -31.84 -1.72
C GLU A 510 -23.60 -32.36 -0.46
N ILE A 511 -22.29 -32.10 -0.34
CA ILE A 511 -21.51 -32.48 0.86
C ILE A 511 -21.99 -31.71 2.10
N GLY A 512 -22.33 -30.44 1.94
CA GLY A 512 -22.88 -29.60 3.00
C GLY A 512 -24.20 -30.14 3.54
N GLU A 513 -25.12 -30.55 2.65
CA GLU A 513 -26.39 -31.16 3.03
C GLU A 513 -26.17 -32.44 3.85
N GLU A 514 -25.30 -33.34 3.40
CA GLU A 514 -25.00 -34.57 4.15
C GLU A 514 -24.38 -34.28 5.53
N TYR A 515 -23.48 -33.29 5.63
CA TYR A 515 -22.91 -32.89 6.92
C TYR A 515 -23.97 -32.29 7.85
N PHE A 516 -24.76 -31.34 7.34
CA PHE A 516 -25.74 -30.61 8.15
C PHE A 516 -26.98 -31.44 8.53
N ASP A 517 -27.20 -32.58 7.86
CA ASP A 517 -28.15 -33.60 8.29
C ASP A 517 -27.68 -34.33 9.57
N GLU A 518 -26.36 -34.46 9.79
CA GLU A 518 -25.77 -35.12 10.96
C GLU A 518 -25.40 -34.12 12.08
N HIS A 519 -24.87 -32.94 11.72
CA HIS A 519 -24.34 -31.95 12.66
C HIS A 519 -24.95 -30.56 12.44
N ALA A 520 -25.31 -29.85 13.52
CA ALA A 520 -26.04 -28.58 13.41
C ALA A 520 -25.17 -27.38 12.99
N GLU A 521 -23.87 -27.42 13.26
CA GLU A 521 -22.93 -26.33 12.98
C GLU A 521 -21.52 -26.88 12.79
N VAL A 522 -20.62 -26.04 12.28
CA VAL A 522 -19.18 -26.32 12.17
C VAL A 522 -18.42 -25.33 13.05
N GLY A 523 -17.54 -25.82 13.91
CA GLY A 523 -16.64 -25.02 14.73
C GLY A 523 -15.71 -24.17 13.86
N THR A 524 -15.66 -22.86 14.14
CA THR A 524 -14.79 -21.90 13.45
C THR A 524 -13.93 -21.09 14.45
N GLY A 525 -13.76 -21.61 15.66
CA GLY A 525 -12.88 -21.03 16.69
C GLY A 525 -11.40 -21.25 16.39
N ALA A 526 -10.53 -20.81 17.30
CA ALA A 526 -9.07 -20.96 17.16
C ALA A 526 -8.63 -22.43 16.95
N ASP A 527 -9.31 -23.38 17.58
CA ASP A 527 -8.99 -24.81 17.49
C ASP A 527 -9.20 -25.39 16.09
N ALA A 528 -10.17 -24.85 15.33
CA ALA A 528 -10.43 -25.25 13.93
C ALA A 528 -9.30 -24.87 12.95
N ARG A 529 -8.39 -23.97 13.37
CA ARG A 529 -7.12 -23.65 12.70
C ARG A 529 -5.92 -24.44 13.24
N GLY A 530 -6.13 -25.15 14.34
CA GLY A 530 -5.10 -25.79 15.13
C GLY A 530 -4.50 -27.02 14.45
N PRO A 531 -3.29 -27.45 14.88
CA PRO A 531 -2.62 -28.62 14.34
C PRO A 531 -3.37 -29.94 14.59
N ALA A 532 -4.35 -29.95 15.50
CA ALA A 532 -5.17 -31.13 15.78
C ALA A 532 -6.15 -31.46 14.64
N LEU A 533 -6.66 -30.43 13.95
CA LEU A 533 -7.63 -30.58 12.86
C LEU A 533 -6.99 -30.40 11.47
N LEU A 534 -5.66 -30.31 11.43
CA LEU A 534 -4.91 -30.08 10.20
C LEU A 534 -3.68 -30.97 10.11
N ILE A 535 -3.77 -32.02 9.29
CA ILE A 535 -2.73 -33.04 9.16
C ILE A 535 -1.94 -32.80 7.87
N PHE A 536 -0.62 -32.65 7.99
CA PHE A 536 0.29 -32.47 6.86
C PHE A 536 1.11 -33.73 6.59
N ASP A 537 0.99 -34.27 5.38
CA ASP A 537 1.96 -35.19 4.76
C ASP A 537 2.82 -34.40 3.76
N ARG A 538 4.03 -34.03 4.20
CA ARG A 538 4.96 -33.20 3.43
C ARG A 538 5.84 -34.07 2.55
N GLN A 539 5.56 -34.10 1.25
CA GLN A 539 6.42 -34.74 0.26
C GLN A 539 7.26 -33.69 -0.50
N PRO A 540 8.37 -34.07 -1.15
CA PRO A 540 9.30 -33.12 -1.76
C PRO A 540 8.73 -32.26 -2.91
N GLN A 541 7.63 -32.67 -3.54
CA GLN A 541 7.02 -31.95 -4.67
C GLN A 541 5.58 -31.51 -4.42
N VAL A 542 4.90 -32.18 -3.49
CA VAL A 542 3.50 -31.94 -3.16
C VAL A 542 3.31 -32.11 -1.66
N TRP A 543 2.57 -31.21 -1.04
CA TRP A 543 2.07 -31.47 0.32
C TRP A 543 0.65 -31.98 0.23
N ARG A 544 0.37 -33.09 0.91
CA ARG A 544 -0.99 -33.58 1.10
C ARG A 544 -1.46 -33.10 2.45
N VAL A 545 -2.52 -32.30 2.45
CA VAL A 545 -3.03 -31.68 3.65
C VAL A 545 -4.48 -32.10 3.82
N ARG A 546 -4.79 -32.63 4.99
CA ARG A 546 -6.14 -33.00 5.38
C ARG A 546 -6.64 -31.98 6.39
N GLN A 547 -7.68 -31.25 6.02
CA GLN A 547 -8.42 -30.37 6.93
C GLN A 547 -9.64 -31.12 7.43
N ILE A 548 -9.73 -31.27 8.75
CA ILE A 548 -10.86 -31.87 9.44
C ILE A 548 -11.82 -30.74 9.84
N LEU A 549 -13.13 -30.98 9.73
CA LEU A 549 -14.16 -30.08 10.22
C LEU A 549 -14.38 -30.35 11.72
N ASP A 550 -14.39 -29.28 12.49
CA ASP A 550 -14.71 -29.33 13.92
C ASP A 550 -16.22 -29.46 14.07
N ASP A 551 -16.70 -30.63 14.48
CA ASP A 551 -18.12 -30.89 14.69
C ASP A 551 -18.49 -30.82 16.20
N PRO A 552 -19.72 -30.44 16.56
CA PRO A 552 -20.11 -30.28 17.96
C PRO A 552 -20.07 -31.56 18.81
N ALA A 553 -20.08 -32.75 18.17
CA ALA A 553 -20.00 -34.03 18.84
C ALA A 553 -18.55 -34.46 19.11
N GLY A 554 -17.57 -33.83 18.43
CA GLY A 554 -16.15 -34.15 18.50
C GLY A 554 -15.79 -35.46 17.80
N ASP A 555 -16.61 -35.89 16.83
CA ASP A 555 -16.41 -37.15 16.10
C ASP A 555 -15.27 -37.04 15.08
N HIS A 556 -15.03 -35.83 14.55
CA HIS A 556 -13.94 -35.46 13.64
C HIS A 556 -13.86 -36.34 12.39
N ASP A 557 -15.01 -36.80 11.88
CA ASP A 557 -15.14 -37.74 10.78
C ASP A 557 -15.45 -37.07 9.44
N TRP A 558 -15.51 -35.74 9.37
CA TRP A 558 -15.72 -34.97 8.12
C TRP A 558 -14.57 -34.04 7.79
N GLY A 559 -14.37 -33.79 6.49
CA GLY A 559 -13.56 -32.67 5.99
C GLY A 559 -13.04 -32.90 4.59
N PHE A 560 -11.87 -32.35 4.26
CA PHE A 560 -11.37 -32.34 2.89
C PHE A 560 -9.86 -32.59 2.77
N ASP A 561 -9.52 -33.38 1.75
CA ASP A 561 -8.16 -33.73 1.36
C ASP A 561 -7.70 -32.83 0.21
N VAL A 562 -6.52 -32.22 0.38
CA VAL A 562 -5.99 -31.20 -0.52
C VAL A 562 -4.55 -31.51 -0.89
N GLU A 563 -4.23 -31.36 -2.16
CA GLU A 563 -2.85 -31.38 -2.64
C GLU A 563 -2.36 -29.95 -2.90
N VAL A 564 -1.22 -29.60 -2.32
CA VAL A 564 -0.54 -28.32 -2.50
C VAL A 564 0.66 -28.53 -3.42
N ASP A 565 0.61 -27.94 -4.61
CA ASP A 565 1.68 -28.03 -5.61
C ASP A 565 2.79 -27.03 -5.27
N LEU A 566 3.96 -27.53 -4.87
CA LEU A 566 5.07 -26.68 -4.42
C LEU A 566 5.69 -25.89 -5.57
N ALA A 567 5.82 -26.48 -6.75
CA ALA A 567 6.43 -25.84 -7.91
C ALA A 567 5.51 -24.75 -8.48
N ALA A 568 4.21 -25.04 -8.58
CA ALA A 568 3.21 -24.05 -8.97
C ALA A 568 3.12 -22.92 -7.94
N SER A 569 3.22 -23.24 -6.65
CA SER A 569 3.23 -22.23 -5.59
C SER A 569 4.44 -21.29 -5.67
N ASP A 570 5.62 -21.83 -5.98
CA ASP A 570 6.85 -21.05 -6.21
C ASP A 570 6.81 -20.22 -7.49
N GLU A 571 6.07 -20.65 -8.51
CA GLU A 571 5.88 -19.89 -9.74
C GLU A 571 4.90 -18.72 -9.53
N GLU A 572 3.77 -19.00 -8.88
CA GLU A 572 2.69 -18.04 -8.63
C GLU A 572 3.03 -17.05 -7.49
N GLY A 573 3.86 -17.46 -6.54
CA GLY A 573 4.15 -16.69 -5.32
C GLY A 573 2.98 -16.69 -4.33
N ALA A 574 2.11 -17.70 -4.41
CA ALA A 574 0.98 -17.94 -3.52
C ALA A 574 0.77 -19.45 -3.37
N ALA A 575 0.07 -19.89 -2.31
CA ALA A 575 -0.27 -21.30 -2.16
C ALA A 575 -1.24 -21.75 -3.26
N VAL A 576 -0.85 -22.76 -4.05
CA VAL A 576 -1.67 -23.37 -5.09
C VAL A 576 -2.24 -24.67 -4.55
N LEU A 577 -3.53 -24.66 -4.21
CA LEU A 577 -4.24 -25.78 -3.61
C LEU A 577 -5.17 -26.44 -4.64
N ARG A 578 -5.24 -27.77 -4.58
CA ARG A 578 -6.17 -28.59 -5.37
C ARG A 578 -6.97 -29.51 -4.46
N ILE A 579 -8.28 -29.32 -4.40
CA ILE A 579 -9.16 -30.22 -3.63
C ILE A 579 -9.19 -31.58 -4.33
N VAL A 580 -8.78 -32.62 -3.61
CA VAL A 580 -8.78 -34.01 -4.08
C VAL A 580 -10.10 -34.66 -3.73
N ASP A 581 -10.51 -34.56 -2.46
CA ASP A 581 -11.74 -35.15 -1.95
C ASP A 581 -12.34 -34.30 -0.82
N ALA A 582 -13.65 -34.39 -0.60
CA ALA A 582 -14.33 -33.80 0.54
C ALA A 582 -15.55 -34.63 0.92
N GLY A 583 -15.80 -34.78 2.22
CA GLY A 583 -16.91 -35.55 2.77
C GLY A 583 -16.48 -36.33 4.01
N ARG A 584 -17.20 -37.42 4.28
CA ARG A 584 -16.90 -38.30 5.42
C ARG A 584 -15.58 -39.05 5.22
N MET A 585 -14.65 -38.81 6.12
CA MET A 585 -13.33 -39.44 6.17
C MET A 585 -13.45 -40.90 6.62
N ARG A 586 -12.64 -41.76 6.01
CA ARG A 586 -12.52 -43.18 6.37
C ARG A 586 -11.31 -43.47 7.24
#